data_AF-A0A957VQV4-F1
#
_entry.id   AF-A0A957VQV4-F1
#
_cell.length_a   1.000
_cell.length_b   1.000
_cell.length_c   1.000
_cell.angle_alpha   90.00
_cell.angle_beta   90.00
_cell.angle_gamma   90.00
#
_symmetry.space_group_name_H-M   'P 1'
#
loop_
_entity.id
_entity.type
_entity.pdbx_description
1 polymer ?
#
loop_
_entity_poly.entity_id
_entity_poly.type
_entity_poly.pdbx_seq_one_letter_code
_entity_poly.pdbx_strand_id
1 'polypeptide(L)'
;MAYEKAIRSLQFGPGTAIAFSLVPVLLFFILLLSRFMRRDAVADEKVTWQDRIIDGVGSLISLVFTVVALPFQLISRAWRAVFPSRNAKTSMRRQKRVENIVRGIALTLLLAFILFPFYWILITAFKGNLQIGQRVDIFWPNPWTTEQFERLFFEEPFFRWFGNSIIVSVVTTALAVVLAALGGYALARLNFRGVESMTTL
;
A
#
# COMPACT_ATOMS: atom_id res chain seq x y z
N MET A 1 -11.88 -40.25 -6.21
CA MET A 1 -11.04 -41.46 -5.98
C MET A 1 -9.73 -41.43 -6.77
N ALA A 2 -9.72 -41.27 -8.10
CA ALA A 2 -8.46 -41.16 -8.88
C ALA A 2 -7.71 -39.81 -8.67
N TYR A 3 -8.45 -38.72 -8.51
CA TYR A 3 -7.92 -37.36 -8.25
C TYR A 3 -7.24 -37.24 -6.87
N GLU A 4 -7.76 -37.96 -5.88
CA GLU A 4 -7.24 -37.97 -4.51
C GLU A 4 -5.94 -38.78 -4.38
N LYS A 5 -5.76 -39.81 -5.23
CA LYS A 5 -4.51 -40.58 -5.32
C LYS A 5 -3.39 -39.82 -6.04
N ALA A 6 -3.72 -38.99 -7.03
CA ALA A 6 -2.73 -38.17 -7.75
C ALA A 6 -2.12 -37.07 -6.86
N ILE A 7 -2.89 -36.51 -5.92
CA ILE A 7 -2.40 -35.51 -4.96
C ILE A 7 -1.56 -36.16 -3.85
N ARG A 8 -1.85 -37.42 -3.46
CA ARG A 8 -1.07 -38.14 -2.44
C ARG A 8 0.25 -38.73 -2.93
N SER A 9 0.50 -38.83 -4.25
CA SER A 9 1.73 -39.45 -4.78
C SER A 9 2.89 -38.46 -5.05
N LEU A 10 2.70 -37.17 -4.81
CA LEU A 10 3.78 -36.17 -4.87
C LEU A 10 3.97 -35.61 -3.46
N GLN A 11 5.14 -35.90 -2.89
CA GLN A 11 5.60 -35.72 -1.50
C GLN A 11 5.70 -34.26 -1.03
N PHE A 12 4.68 -33.44 -1.28
CA PHE A 12 4.70 -32.01 -1.04
C PHE A 12 3.46 -31.62 -0.23
N GLY A 13 3.64 -31.33 1.06
CA GLY A 13 2.56 -30.86 1.94
C GLY A 13 1.91 -29.56 1.44
N PRO A 14 0.76 -29.14 2.03
CA PRO A 14 0.05 -27.93 1.59
C PRO A 14 0.94 -26.67 1.60
N GLY A 15 1.92 -26.59 2.50
CA GLY A 15 2.90 -25.49 2.52
C GLY A 15 3.82 -25.43 1.30
N THR A 16 4.21 -26.58 0.72
CA THR A 16 5.06 -26.61 -0.48
C THR A 16 4.32 -26.19 -1.74
N ALA A 17 3.01 -26.49 -1.86
CA ALA A 17 2.19 -25.99 -2.97
C ALA A 17 2.05 -24.45 -2.93
N ILE A 18 1.96 -23.87 -1.73
CA ILE A 18 1.97 -22.42 -1.53
C ILE A 18 3.35 -21.84 -1.86
N ALA A 19 4.44 -22.48 -1.44
CA ALA A 19 5.79 -22.05 -1.77
C ALA A 19 6.03 -22.06 -3.29
N PHE A 20 5.68 -23.14 -3.99
CA PHE A 20 5.84 -23.24 -5.45
C PHE A 20 4.98 -22.24 -6.23
N SER A 21 3.79 -21.88 -5.72
CA SER A 21 2.95 -20.86 -6.36
C SER A 21 3.40 -19.43 -6.05
N LEU A 22 4.00 -19.20 -4.88
CA LEU A 22 4.54 -17.89 -4.49
C LEU A 22 5.93 -17.61 -5.07
N VAL A 23 6.74 -18.63 -5.37
CA VAL A 23 8.10 -18.46 -5.93
C VAL A 23 8.11 -17.59 -7.20
N PRO A 24 7.26 -17.82 -8.22
CA PRO A 24 7.22 -16.96 -9.41
C PRO A 24 6.83 -15.51 -9.09
N VAL A 25 5.90 -15.32 -8.16
CA VAL A 25 5.38 -14.01 -7.76
C VAL A 25 6.44 -13.24 -6.97
N LEU A 26 7.10 -13.90 -6.01
CA LEU A 26 8.21 -13.34 -5.26
C LEU A 26 9.39 -13.01 -6.17
N LEU A 27 9.71 -13.88 -7.14
CA LEU A 27 10.78 -13.65 -8.10
C LEU A 27 10.46 -12.45 -9.00
N PHE A 28 9.21 -12.30 -9.44
CA PHE A 28 8.73 -11.09 -10.12
C PHE A 28 8.89 -9.84 -9.25
N PHE A 29 8.46 -9.89 -7.99
CA PHE A 29 8.58 -8.76 -7.06
C PHE A 29 10.03 -8.41 -6.73
N ILE A 30 10.89 -9.40 -6.52
CA ILE A 30 12.32 -9.21 -6.25
C ILE A 30 13.00 -8.59 -7.47
N LEU A 31 12.69 -9.04 -8.69
CA LEU A 31 13.20 -8.44 -9.91
C LEU A 31 12.69 -7.00 -10.09
N LEU A 32 11.43 -6.75 -9.75
CA LEU A 32 10.82 -5.43 -9.81
C LEU A 32 11.44 -4.46 -8.80
N LEU A 33 11.67 -4.92 -7.55
CA LEU A 33 12.33 -4.15 -6.49
C LEU A 33 13.82 -3.94 -6.78
N SER A 34 14.54 -4.97 -7.22
CA SER A 34 15.94 -4.89 -7.68
C SER A 34 16.09 -3.83 -8.76
N ARG A 35 15.19 -3.84 -9.75
CA ARG A 35 15.17 -2.84 -10.82
C ARG A 35 14.85 -1.43 -10.31
N PHE A 36 13.96 -1.29 -9.33
CA PHE A 36 13.64 0.01 -8.76
C PHE A 36 14.82 0.56 -7.93
N MET A 37 15.51 -0.29 -7.18
CA MET A 37 16.70 0.09 -6.40
C MET A 37 17.94 0.33 -7.27
N ARG A 38 18.05 -0.32 -8.43
CA ARG A 38 19.14 -0.09 -9.39
C ARG A 38 18.99 1.20 -10.20
N ARG A 39 17.84 1.90 -10.11
CA ARG A 39 17.64 3.21 -10.76
C ARG A 39 18.53 4.30 -10.19
N ASP A 40 19.02 4.14 -8.97
CA ASP A 40 19.80 5.17 -8.29
C ASP A 40 21.32 5.02 -8.53
N ALA A 41 21.75 3.97 -9.24
CA ALA A 41 23.17 3.62 -9.43
C ALA A 41 23.75 3.97 -10.81
N VAL A 42 23.02 4.68 -11.67
CA VAL A 42 23.42 4.92 -13.07
C VAL A 42 23.72 6.41 -13.29
N ALA A 43 24.83 6.87 -12.74
CA ALA A 43 25.59 7.94 -13.38
C ALA A 43 26.54 7.27 -14.37
N ASP A 44 26.27 7.46 -15.66
CA ASP A 44 27.20 7.25 -16.79
C ASP A 44 27.24 5.88 -17.51
N GLU A 45 26.09 5.26 -17.83
CA GLU A 45 26.10 4.11 -18.77
C GLU A 45 25.11 4.21 -19.94
N LYS A 46 25.60 3.85 -21.13
CA LYS A 46 24.94 4.00 -22.44
C LYS A 46 23.64 3.19 -22.51
N VAL A 47 22.61 3.80 -23.10
CA VAL A 47 21.25 3.25 -23.30
C VAL A 47 21.33 1.82 -23.83
N THR A 48 20.96 0.87 -22.98
CA THR A 48 21.10 -0.57 -23.26
C THR A 48 19.79 -1.11 -23.85
N TRP A 49 19.83 -2.21 -24.62
CA TRP A 49 18.64 -2.84 -25.20
C TRP A 49 17.55 -3.19 -24.16
N GLN A 50 17.96 -3.38 -22.90
CA GLN A 50 17.06 -3.55 -21.77
C GLN A 50 16.17 -2.31 -21.56
N ASP A 51 16.68 -1.08 -21.67
CA ASP A 51 15.90 0.16 -21.53
C ASP A 51 14.74 0.22 -22.54
N ARG A 52 14.97 -0.24 -23.78
CA ARG A 52 13.91 -0.29 -24.80
C ARG A 52 12.79 -1.27 -24.47
N ILE A 53 13.10 -2.39 -23.82
CA ILE A 53 12.09 -3.36 -23.35
C ILE A 53 11.34 -2.80 -22.14
N ILE A 54 12.08 -2.17 -21.24
CA ILE A 54 11.58 -1.49 -20.04
C ILE A 54 10.57 -0.40 -20.42
N ASP A 55 10.90 0.42 -21.40
CA ASP A 55 10.06 1.48 -21.93
C ASP A 55 8.85 0.91 -22.68
N GLY A 56 9.04 -0.20 -23.40
CA GLY A 56 7.94 -0.94 -24.03
C GLY A 56 6.91 -1.45 -23.01
N VAL A 57 7.37 -2.04 -21.90
CA VAL A 57 6.49 -2.51 -20.80
C VAL A 57 5.86 -1.32 -20.06
N GLY A 58 6.61 -0.25 -19.83
CA GLY A 58 6.08 0.99 -19.24
C GLY A 58 4.97 1.60 -20.11
N SER A 59 5.16 1.58 -21.42
CA SER A 59 4.15 2.03 -22.39
C SER A 59 2.87 1.18 -22.30
N LEU A 60 2.98 -0.15 -22.19
CA LEU A 60 1.83 -1.03 -22.01
C LEU A 60 1.07 -0.77 -20.71
N ILE A 61 1.78 -0.59 -19.59
CA ILE A 61 1.16 -0.27 -18.29
C ILE A 61 0.45 1.09 -18.36
N SER A 62 1.07 2.08 -19.00
CA SER A 62 0.47 3.41 -19.20
C SER A 62 -0.77 3.35 -20.10
N LEU A 63 -0.78 2.45 -21.08
CA LEU A 63 -1.92 2.24 -21.99
C LEU A 63 -3.09 1.63 -21.23
N VAL A 64 -2.85 0.63 -20.39
CA VAL A 64 -3.88 0.07 -19.49
C VAL A 64 -4.44 1.14 -18.56
N PHE A 65 -3.57 1.92 -17.91
CA PHE A 65 -4.02 3.04 -17.05
C PHE A 65 -4.83 4.07 -17.83
N THR A 66 -4.43 4.38 -19.06
CA THR A 66 -5.13 5.32 -19.95
C THR A 66 -6.49 4.80 -20.37
N VAL A 67 -6.62 3.50 -20.69
CA VAL A 67 -7.89 2.86 -21.06
C VAL A 67 -8.85 2.81 -19.87
N VAL A 68 -8.34 2.54 -18.67
CA VAL A 68 -9.14 2.53 -17.44
C VAL A 68 -9.55 3.95 -17.03
N ALA A 69 -8.67 4.93 -17.20
CA ALA A 69 -8.94 6.32 -16.86
C ALA A 69 -9.71 7.08 -17.96
N LEU A 70 -9.77 6.56 -19.19
CA LEU A 70 -10.46 7.14 -20.34
C LEU A 70 -11.92 7.53 -20.06
N PRO A 71 -12.77 6.67 -19.45
CA PRO A 71 -14.14 7.07 -19.10
C PRO A 71 -14.16 8.27 -18.14
N PHE A 72 -13.27 8.30 -17.15
CA PHE A 72 -13.16 9.42 -16.20
C PHE A 72 -12.69 10.70 -16.90
N GLN A 73 -11.73 10.60 -17.82
CA GLN A 73 -11.23 11.74 -18.59
C GLN A 73 -12.28 12.27 -19.57
N LEU A 74 -13.03 11.40 -20.25
CA LEU A 74 -14.13 11.78 -21.14
C LEU A 74 -15.25 12.48 -20.36
N ILE A 75 -15.61 11.97 -19.18
CA ILE A 75 -16.57 12.65 -18.28
C ILE A 75 -16.03 14.02 -17.88
N SER A 76 -14.75 14.14 -17.51
CA SER A 76 -14.14 15.43 -17.14
C SER A 76 -14.09 16.44 -18.30
N ARG A 77 -13.95 15.96 -19.54
CA ARG A 77 -13.89 16.79 -20.75
C ARG A 77 -15.30 17.18 -21.21
N ALA A 78 -16.24 16.24 -21.18
CA ALA A 78 -17.65 16.49 -21.41
C ALA A 78 -18.20 17.50 -20.40
N TRP A 79 -17.84 17.39 -19.12
CA TRP A 79 -18.21 18.35 -18.09
C TRP A 79 -17.66 19.76 -18.37
N ARG A 80 -16.40 19.87 -18.81
CA ARG A 80 -15.79 21.16 -19.19
C ARG A 80 -16.36 21.76 -20.48
N ALA A 81 -16.81 20.93 -21.41
CA ALA A 81 -17.43 21.35 -22.66
C ALA A 81 -18.91 21.78 -22.48
N VAL A 82 -19.64 21.10 -21.59
CA VAL A 82 -21.04 21.42 -21.26
C VAL A 82 -21.15 22.67 -20.38
N PHE A 83 -20.13 22.98 -19.58
CA PHE A 83 -20.04 24.22 -18.81
C PHE A 83 -18.91 25.13 -19.32
N PRO A 84 -19.07 25.78 -20.49
CA PRO A 84 -18.11 26.77 -20.96
C PRO A 84 -18.05 27.92 -19.95
N SER A 85 -16.84 28.18 -19.44
CA SER A 85 -16.56 29.25 -18.48
C SER A 85 -16.73 30.63 -19.13
N ARG A 86 -17.98 31.02 -19.39
CA ARG A 86 -18.35 32.33 -19.94
C ARG A 86 -18.79 33.24 -18.79
N ASN A 87 -17.82 33.93 -18.18
CA ASN A 87 -17.88 35.32 -17.68
C ASN A 87 -16.92 35.55 -16.50
N ALA A 88 -15.92 36.40 -16.72
CA ALA A 88 -14.65 36.42 -16.01
C ALA A 88 -14.57 37.26 -14.72
N LYS A 89 -15.66 37.82 -14.16
CA LYS A 89 -15.53 38.69 -12.96
C LYS A 89 -16.56 38.50 -11.83
N THR A 90 -17.77 38.01 -12.10
CA THR A 90 -18.80 37.75 -11.06
C THR A 90 -18.95 36.27 -10.71
N SER A 91 -18.52 35.36 -11.61
CA SER A 91 -18.64 33.90 -11.44
C SER A 91 -17.56 33.28 -10.55
N MET A 92 -16.43 33.96 -10.35
CA MET A 92 -15.28 33.46 -9.57
C MET A 92 -15.68 33.02 -8.15
N ARG A 93 -16.61 33.73 -7.48
CA ARG A 93 -17.07 33.35 -6.13
C ARG A 93 -18.00 32.12 -6.14
N ARG A 94 -18.89 31.99 -7.12
CA ARG A 94 -19.82 30.85 -7.23
C ARG A 94 -19.12 29.59 -7.74
N GLN A 95 -18.20 29.74 -8.70
CA GLN A 95 -17.34 28.68 -9.21
C GLN A 95 -16.42 28.15 -8.11
N LYS A 96 -15.75 29.03 -7.35
CA LYS A 96 -14.96 28.61 -6.17
C LYS A 96 -15.81 27.94 -5.09
N ARG A 97 -17.06 28.37 -4.88
CA ARG A 97 -17.96 27.73 -3.91
C ARG A 97 -18.37 26.32 -4.37
N VAL A 98 -18.70 26.13 -5.65
CA VAL A 98 -19.00 24.81 -6.22
C VAL A 98 -17.77 23.90 -6.19
N GLU A 99 -16.60 24.43 -6.57
CA GLU A 99 -15.32 23.71 -6.50
C GLU A 99 -15.00 23.25 -5.06
N ASN A 100 -15.18 24.13 -4.07
CA ASN A 100 -14.98 23.78 -2.67
C ASN A 100 -15.98 22.72 -2.18
N ILE A 101 -17.24 22.77 -2.62
CA ILE A 101 -18.24 21.76 -2.28
C ILE A 101 -17.88 20.41 -2.91
N VAL A 102 -17.54 20.39 -4.20
CA VAL A 102 -17.11 19.17 -4.90
C VAL A 102 -15.86 18.59 -4.24
N ARG A 103 -14.87 19.43 -3.91
CA ARG A 103 -13.67 19.03 -3.18
C ARG A 103 -14.02 18.49 -1.79
N GLY A 104 -14.93 19.13 -1.06
CA GLY A 104 -15.39 18.69 0.25
C GLY A 104 -16.07 17.32 0.20
N ILE A 105 -16.97 17.11 -0.76
CA ILE A 105 -17.63 15.83 -1.00
C ILE A 105 -16.58 14.76 -1.37
N ALA A 106 -15.67 15.06 -2.28
CA ALA A 106 -14.62 14.13 -2.69
C ALA A 106 -13.70 13.72 -1.52
N LEU A 107 -13.28 14.68 -0.70
CA LEU A 107 -12.49 14.41 0.51
C LEU A 107 -13.27 13.60 1.54
N THR A 108 -14.56 13.87 1.72
CA THR A 108 -15.43 13.13 2.64
C THR A 108 -15.61 11.68 2.21
N LEU A 109 -15.84 11.44 0.91
CA LEU A 109 -15.93 10.09 0.35
C LEU A 109 -14.61 9.33 0.46
N LEU A 110 -13.48 10.00 0.20
CA LEU A 110 -12.15 9.43 0.38
C LEU A 110 -11.90 9.05 1.84
N LEU A 111 -12.26 9.93 2.78
CA LEU A 111 -12.14 9.66 4.21
C LEU A 111 -13.00 8.45 4.62
N ALA A 112 -14.26 8.40 4.17
CA ALA A 112 -15.14 7.27 4.45
C ALA A 112 -14.58 5.94 3.90
N PHE A 113 -13.99 5.97 2.69
CA PHE A 113 -13.33 4.81 2.10
C PHE A 113 -12.10 4.36 2.91
N ILE A 114 -11.28 5.30 3.38
CA ILE A 114 -10.12 5.00 4.24
C ILE A 114 -10.54 4.46 5.61
N LEU A 115 -11.63 4.99 6.18
CA LEU A 115 -12.14 4.56 7.49
C LEU A 115 -12.92 3.25 7.45
N PHE A 116 -13.41 2.83 6.29
CA PHE A 116 -14.14 1.57 6.13
C PHE A 116 -13.41 0.34 6.70
N PRO A 117 -12.12 0.08 6.38
CA PRO A 117 -11.40 -1.04 6.99
C PRO A 117 -11.24 -0.91 8.52
N PHE A 118 -11.12 0.31 9.06
CA PHE A 118 -11.07 0.53 10.51
C PHE A 118 -12.41 0.23 11.17
N TYR A 119 -13.51 0.67 10.56
CA TYR A 119 -14.87 0.30 10.98
C TYR A 119 -15.02 -1.22 11.03
N TRP A 120 -14.55 -1.91 9.99
CA TRP A 120 -14.62 -3.36 9.91
C TRP A 120 -13.87 -4.04 11.07
N ILE A 121 -12.61 -3.66 11.30
CA ILE A 121 -11.79 -4.20 12.39
C ILE A 121 -12.46 -3.97 13.75
N LEU A 122 -12.97 -2.76 13.98
CA LEU A 122 -13.60 -2.38 15.24
C LEU A 122 -14.86 -3.20 15.50
N ILE A 123 -15.75 -3.32 14.51
CA ILE A 123 -16.97 -4.12 14.62
C ILE A 123 -16.66 -5.61 14.79
N THR A 124 -15.65 -6.14 14.10
CA THR A 124 -15.26 -7.56 14.26
C THR A 124 -14.71 -7.86 15.65
N ALA A 125 -14.10 -6.89 16.33
CA ALA A 125 -13.61 -7.07 17.69
C ALA A 125 -14.74 -7.33 18.72
N PHE A 126 -15.97 -6.91 18.42
CA PHE A 126 -17.16 -7.15 19.26
C PHE A 126 -17.97 -8.40 18.87
N LYS A 127 -17.52 -9.17 17.86
CA LYS A 127 -18.20 -10.39 17.40
C LYS A 127 -17.65 -11.63 18.11
N GLY A 128 -18.55 -12.54 18.48
CA GLY A 128 -18.19 -13.86 19.02
C GLY A 128 -17.61 -14.80 17.94
N ASN A 129 -16.89 -15.85 18.37
CA ASN A 129 -16.24 -16.81 17.47
C ASN A 129 -17.20 -17.45 16.45
N LEU A 130 -18.43 -17.75 16.88
CA LEU A 130 -19.46 -18.34 16.02
C LEU A 130 -19.97 -17.36 14.95
N GLN A 131 -20.13 -16.07 15.26
CA GLN A 131 -20.56 -15.05 14.29
C GLN A 131 -19.50 -14.86 13.19
N ILE A 132 -18.22 -14.86 13.57
CA ILE A 132 -17.09 -14.74 12.63
C ILE A 132 -17.02 -15.99 11.74
N GLY A 133 -17.14 -17.19 12.32
CA GLY A 133 -17.05 -18.46 11.60
C GLY A 133 -18.22 -18.72 10.64
N GLN A 134 -19.45 -18.37 11.04
CA GLN A 134 -20.67 -18.61 10.26
C GLN A 134 -21.02 -17.45 9.32
N ARG A 135 -20.31 -16.32 9.38
CA ARG A 135 -20.55 -15.11 8.58
C ARG A 135 -21.98 -14.58 8.67
N VAL A 136 -22.61 -14.74 9.82
CA VAL A 136 -23.94 -14.19 10.13
C VAL A 136 -23.77 -12.71 10.53
N ASP A 137 -24.74 -11.88 10.18
CA ASP A 137 -24.79 -10.45 10.54
C ASP A 137 -23.49 -9.70 10.19
N ILE A 138 -23.25 -9.55 8.88
CA ILE A 138 -21.99 -9.10 8.29
C ILE A 138 -21.61 -7.69 8.75
N PHE A 139 -22.55 -6.75 8.74
CA PHE A 139 -22.29 -5.33 8.97
C PHE A 139 -22.34 -4.92 10.44
N TRP A 140 -22.98 -5.67 11.33
CA TRP A 140 -23.17 -5.31 12.73
C TRP A 140 -23.10 -6.56 13.64
N PRO A 141 -22.55 -6.47 14.86
CA PRO A 141 -22.54 -7.59 15.79
C PRO A 141 -23.94 -7.85 16.33
N ASN A 142 -24.32 -9.12 16.40
CA ASN A 142 -25.56 -9.53 17.06
C ASN A 142 -25.49 -10.99 17.54
N PRO A 143 -25.49 -11.23 18.85
CA PRO A 143 -25.41 -10.25 19.93
C PRO A 143 -24.05 -9.50 19.95
N TRP A 144 -24.02 -8.33 20.59
CA TRP A 144 -22.76 -7.66 20.94
C TRP A 144 -22.06 -8.43 22.06
N THR A 145 -20.75 -8.64 21.93
CA THR A 145 -19.97 -9.42 22.90
C THR A 145 -18.64 -8.72 23.22
N THR A 146 -18.15 -8.88 24.45
CA THR A 146 -16.82 -8.40 24.89
C THR A 146 -15.86 -9.54 25.20
N GLU A 147 -16.28 -10.79 24.96
CA GLU A 147 -15.54 -12.02 25.25
C GLU A 147 -14.11 -12.00 24.67
N GLN A 148 -13.94 -11.48 23.45
CA GLN A 148 -12.62 -11.40 22.81
C GLN A 148 -11.65 -10.48 23.56
N PHE A 149 -12.15 -9.40 24.16
CA PHE A 149 -11.32 -8.49 24.95
C PHE A 149 -10.93 -9.14 26.28
N GLU A 150 -11.87 -9.80 26.96
CA GLU A 150 -11.58 -10.52 28.20
C GLU A 150 -10.54 -11.63 27.97
N ARG A 151 -10.72 -12.42 26.92
CA ARG A 151 -9.76 -13.45 26.51
C ARG A 151 -8.38 -12.86 26.20
N LEU A 152 -8.32 -11.75 25.46
CA LEU A 152 -7.06 -11.08 25.13
C LEU A 152 -6.31 -10.59 26.38
N PHE A 153 -7.02 -9.99 27.34
CA PHE A 153 -6.38 -9.39 28.52
C PHE A 153 -6.09 -10.38 29.65
N PHE A 154 -6.88 -11.45 29.79
CA PHE A 154 -6.79 -12.37 30.93
C PHE A 154 -6.31 -13.77 30.58
N GLU A 155 -6.56 -14.27 29.36
CA GLU A 155 -6.16 -15.63 28.97
C GLU A 155 -4.87 -15.63 28.15
N GLU A 156 -4.64 -14.59 27.35
CA GLU A 156 -3.45 -14.47 26.50
C GLU A 156 -2.35 -13.62 27.16
N PRO A 157 -1.06 -13.89 26.90
CA PRO A 157 0.05 -13.08 27.41
C PRO A 157 0.20 -11.76 26.61
N PHE A 158 -0.90 -11.06 26.37
CA PHE A 158 -0.98 -9.86 25.54
C PHE A 158 0.00 -8.77 25.98
N PHE A 159 0.04 -8.44 27.27
CA PHE A 159 0.94 -7.40 27.80
C PHE A 159 2.43 -7.73 27.56
N ARG A 160 2.78 -9.02 27.55
CA ARG A 160 4.16 -9.45 27.24
C ARG A 160 4.49 -9.23 25.77
N TRP A 161 3.59 -9.60 24.85
CA TRP A 161 3.79 -9.35 23.42
C TRP A 161 3.82 -7.86 23.10
N PHE A 162 2.89 -7.10 23.66
CA PHE A 162 2.84 -5.65 23.51
C PHE A 162 4.10 -4.96 24.05
N GLY A 163 4.56 -5.35 25.24
CA GLY A 163 5.80 -4.87 25.83
C GLY A 163 7.03 -5.19 24.97
N ASN A 164 7.13 -6.42 24.46
CA ASN A 164 8.20 -6.81 23.54
C ASN A 164 8.22 -5.93 22.28
N SER A 165 7.06 -5.68 21.66
CA SER A 165 6.96 -4.82 20.48
C SER A 165 7.36 -3.37 20.79
N ILE A 166 6.98 -2.83 21.96
CA ILE A 166 7.43 -1.50 22.39
C ILE A 166 8.95 -1.47 22.53
N ILE A 167 9.54 -2.42 23.24
CA ILE A 167 10.99 -2.47 23.45
C ILE A 167 11.72 -2.54 22.09
N VAL A 168 11.30 -3.45 21.21
CA VAL A 168 11.91 -3.61 19.89
C VAL A 168 11.79 -2.33 19.07
N SER A 169 10.59 -1.74 18.96
CA SER A 169 10.36 -0.53 18.16
C SER A 169 11.14 0.69 18.69
N VAL A 170 11.21 0.88 20.00
CA VAL A 170 11.97 1.97 20.61
C VAL A 170 13.46 1.79 20.41
N VAL A 171 14.00 0.59 20.72
CA VAL A 171 15.45 0.33 20.59
C VAL A 171 15.90 0.44 19.13
N THR A 172 15.13 -0.14 18.20
CA THR A 172 15.45 -0.08 16.76
C THR A 172 15.38 1.35 16.23
N THR A 173 14.37 2.13 16.62
CA THR A 173 14.27 3.54 16.22
C THR A 173 15.42 4.36 16.80
N ALA A 174 15.75 4.18 18.08
CA ALA A 174 16.85 4.91 18.71
C ALA A 174 18.19 4.62 18.02
N LEU A 175 18.49 3.35 17.79
CA LEU A 175 19.70 2.95 17.06
C LEU A 175 19.72 3.49 15.63
N ALA A 176 18.59 3.38 14.91
CA ALA A 176 18.48 3.89 13.55
C ALA A 176 18.71 5.41 13.50
N VAL A 177 18.13 6.17 14.43
CA VAL A 177 18.31 7.62 14.52
C VAL A 177 19.76 7.98 14.83
N VAL A 178 20.40 7.30 15.77
CA VAL A 178 21.82 7.55 16.11
C VAL A 178 22.71 7.27 14.90
N LEU A 179 22.55 6.12 14.24
CA LEU A 179 23.33 5.76 13.07
C LEU A 179 23.06 6.68 11.87
N ALA A 180 21.80 7.03 11.63
CA ALA A 180 21.41 7.97 10.58
C ALA A 180 21.96 9.38 10.85
N ALA A 181 21.96 9.83 12.11
CA ALA A 181 22.53 11.12 12.49
C ALA A 181 24.05 11.14 12.32
N LEU A 182 24.75 10.06 12.70
CA LEU A 182 26.20 9.93 12.48
C LEU A 182 26.55 9.89 10.99
N GLY A 183 25.81 9.10 10.21
CA GLY A 183 25.98 9.03 8.76
C GLY A 183 25.68 10.37 8.06
N GLY A 184 24.58 11.02 8.45
CA GLY A 184 24.21 12.35 7.96
C GLY A 184 25.25 13.42 8.33
N TYR A 185 25.79 13.38 9.56
CA TYR A 185 26.85 14.29 9.98
C TYR A 185 28.15 14.06 9.20
N ALA A 186 28.54 12.80 8.99
CA ALA A 186 29.70 12.46 8.20
C ALA A 186 29.59 12.99 6.76
N LEU A 187 28.45 12.79 6.10
CA LEU A 187 28.20 13.32 4.75
C LEU A 187 28.14 14.85 4.72
N ALA A 188 27.57 15.50 5.74
CA ALA A 188 27.38 16.95 5.75
C ALA A 188 28.63 17.74 6.17
N ARG A 189 29.56 17.15 6.93
CA ARG A 189 30.69 17.87 7.54
C ARG A 189 32.07 17.30 7.24
N LEU A 190 32.20 16.04 6.83
CA LEU A 190 33.52 15.44 6.54
C LEU A 190 33.76 15.43 5.03
N ASN A 191 34.87 16.03 4.58
CA ASN A 191 35.33 15.95 3.20
C ASN A 191 36.23 14.71 3.03
N PHE A 192 35.64 13.55 2.73
CA PHE A 192 36.39 12.32 2.41
C PHE A 192 36.23 11.92 0.94
N ARG A 193 37.21 11.19 0.40
CA ARG A 193 37.20 10.73 -1.01
C ARG A 193 36.01 9.78 -1.22
N GLY A 194 35.01 10.22 -1.98
CA GLY A 194 33.76 9.48 -2.23
C GLY A 194 32.47 10.18 -1.77
N VAL A 195 32.57 11.29 -1.02
CA VAL A 195 31.38 12.09 -0.63
C VAL A 195 30.63 12.60 -1.85
N GLU A 196 31.32 13.18 -2.83
CA GLU A 196 30.68 13.73 -4.03
C GLU A 196 29.86 12.70 -4.80
N SER A 197 30.32 11.45 -4.95
CA SER A 197 29.53 10.41 -5.64
C SER A 197 28.30 9.94 -4.84
N MET A 198 28.28 10.16 -3.53
CA MET A 198 27.15 9.82 -2.65
C MET A 198 26.19 10.99 -2.44
N THR A 199 26.67 12.23 -2.55
CA THR A 199 25.88 13.45 -2.33
C THR A 199 25.37 14.10 -3.62
N THR A 200 25.86 13.71 -4.80
CA THR A 200 25.26 14.15 -6.08
C THR A 200 23.94 13.42 -6.33
N LEU A 201 22.87 13.95 -5.73
CA LEU A 201 21.49 13.83 -6.20
C LEU A 201 21.09 15.15 -6.88
#